data_AF-A0A542B289-F1
#
_entry.id   AF-A0A542B289-F1
#
_cell.length_a   1.000
_cell.length_b   1.000
_cell.length_c   1.000
_cell.angle_alpha   90.00
_cell.angle_beta   90.00
_cell.angle_gamma   90.00
#
_symmetry.space_group_name_H-M   'P 1'
#
loop_
_entity.id
_entity.type
_entity.pdbx_description
1 polymer ?
#
loop_
_entity_poly.entity_id
_entity_poly.type
_entity_poly.pdbx_seq_one_letter_code
_entity_poly.pdbx_strand_id
1 'polypeptide(L)'
;MGLGGIAFAARATAYAPVNVRDFGIGGNGLTDETEGWKALARQALQQPNVPIRGNRGDVYRIDGDTAIEMPDACQLILDGARFLRTKPVPRGRYLLTFGTDALVDHLDVEIGEGAGFSRLLRFYDRAHIEAIGLRAARRMKNKSSDLDAAVLFVGNQNKRTVADDQAGHFSLGRIESYNIDSVVLFTQFAVAAGQPNPLRDISIGTCRFRKAVLGLYLRNVRSGVVDDVRQSELADGAQSGEVGGNAILCSGVQDLVFRQIEANDTPSHGMRLGGPTKDTFEQETANVDIQSFKSRRSLRSGFKCKPGVDGSRARNVILKRAEIYDCHFGNAPSTNEQGVLLECVDGFSSDYISIGVREALDGTSSHDAVHLSCVTEARFGRLDSEKPVRHHIWINTTPQANYARGQAKNIIFETVNGRGAGGANVGVDGADQEIGNIKIRRGNFEGGKGVLDVRSGQLVAPIQIDNDAGSVQCAPGVDRRLVRVGVKSC
;
A
#
# COMPACT_ATOMS: atom_id res chain seq x y z
N MET A 1 -26.56 -2.15 38.96
CA MET A 1 -27.11 -3.52 38.82
C MET A 1 -27.01 -3.89 37.36
N GLY A 2 -26.29 -4.89 36.87
CA GLY A 2 -25.24 -5.76 37.40
C GLY A 2 -24.38 -6.18 36.19
N LEU A 3 -23.06 -6.20 36.36
CA LEU A 3 -22.10 -6.67 35.36
C LEU A 3 -22.13 -8.21 35.34
N GLY A 4 -22.64 -8.78 34.26
CA GLY A 4 -22.58 -10.22 34.01
C GLY A 4 -21.32 -10.56 33.22
N GLY A 5 -20.19 -10.70 33.92
CA GLY A 5 -18.96 -11.23 33.33
C GLY A 5 -19.12 -12.72 33.07
N ILE A 6 -19.06 -13.12 31.80
CA ILE A 6 -18.91 -14.54 31.42
C ILE A 6 -17.42 -14.85 31.53
N ALA A 7 -17.02 -15.39 32.68
CA ALA A 7 -15.70 -15.95 32.89
C ALA A 7 -15.60 -17.27 32.13
N PHE A 8 -14.85 -17.30 31.02
CA PHE A 8 -14.35 -18.55 30.46
C PHE A 8 -13.20 -19.04 31.36
N ALA A 9 -13.53 -19.82 32.37
CA ALA A 9 -12.53 -20.63 33.08
C ALA A 9 -12.18 -21.84 32.20
N ALA A 10 -11.29 -21.64 31.22
CA ALA A 10 -10.58 -22.77 30.63
C ALA A 10 -9.64 -23.33 31.70
N ARG A 11 -9.88 -24.57 32.14
CA ARG A 11 -8.86 -25.34 32.88
C ARG A 11 -7.68 -25.56 31.92
N ALA A 12 -6.73 -24.65 31.93
CA ALA A 12 -5.42 -24.87 31.32
C ALA A 12 -4.68 -25.90 32.17
N THR A 13 -4.76 -27.18 31.81
CA THR A 13 -3.65 -28.07 32.08
C THR A 13 -2.47 -27.49 31.32
N ALA A 14 -1.58 -26.78 32.03
CA ALA A 14 -0.34 -26.26 31.46
C ALA A 14 0.52 -27.47 31.09
N TYR A 15 0.42 -27.92 29.84
CA TYR A 15 1.37 -28.86 29.27
C TYR A 15 2.76 -28.24 29.35
N ALA A 16 3.76 -29.04 29.73
CA ALA A 16 5.15 -28.58 29.70
C ALA A 16 5.50 -28.17 28.26
N PRO A 17 6.22 -27.05 28.06
CA PRO A 17 6.68 -26.65 26.73
C PRO A 17 7.49 -27.76 26.06
N VAL A 18 7.32 -27.91 24.75
CA VAL A 18 8.08 -28.85 23.93
C VAL A 18 9.37 -28.15 23.48
N ASN A 19 10.53 -28.72 23.80
CA ASN A 19 11.80 -28.13 23.39
C ASN A 19 12.19 -28.64 21.99
N VAL A 20 12.67 -27.74 21.12
CA VAL A 20 13.15 -28.11 19.78
C VAL A 20 14.27 -29.18 19.84
N ARG A 21 15.09 -29.19 20.90
CA ARG A 21 16.20 -30.14 21.08
C ARG A 21 15.74 -31.59 21.18
N ASP A 22 14.53 -31.83 21.67
CA ASP A 22 13.95 -33.18 21.81
C ASP A 22 13.72 -33.86 20.44
N PHE A 23 13.82 -33.09 19.36
CA PHE A 23 13.62 -33.53 17.96
C PHE A 23 14.92 -33.50 17.15
N GLY A 24 16.08 -33.45 17.83
CA GLY A 24 17.39 -33.42 17.16
C GLY A 24 17.71 -32.11 16.45
N ILE A 25 16.99 -31.02 16.77
CA ILE A 25 17.23 -29.68 16.20
C ILE A 25 18.39 -29.04 16.97
N GLY A 26 19.52 -28.85 16.30
CA GLY A 26 20.81 -28.45 16.89
C GLY A 26 21.06 -26.94 16.97
N GLY A 27 20.39 -26.11 16.17
CA GLY A 27 20.56 -24.65 16.18
C GLY A 27 21.98 -24.18 15.84
N ASN A 28 22.80 -24.98 15.17
CA ASN A 28 24.22 -24.65 14.93
C ASN A 28 24.47 -23.91 13.59
N GLY A 29 23.46 -23.78 12.73
CA GLY A 29 23.55 -23.16 11.42
C GLY A 29 24.30 -23.96 10.34
N LEU A 30 24.83 -25.14 10.69
CA LEU A 30 25.63 -25.99 9.82
C LEU A 30 24.84 -27.19 9.30
N THR A 31 24.16 -27.91 10.20
CA THR A 31 23.36 -29.09 9.87
C THR A 31 21.97 -28.70 9.37
N ASP A 32 21.50 -29.38 8.31
CA ASP A 32 20.11 -29.23 7.87
C ASP A 32 19.17 -29.92 8.87
N GLU A 33 18.31 -29.12 9.49
CA GLU A 33 17.43 -29.53 10.59
C GLU A 33 15.98 -29.69 10.12
N THR A 34 15.74 -29.66 8.81
CA THR A 34 14.40 -29.73 8.22
C THR A 34 13.58 -30.91 8.73
N GLU A 35 14.15 -32.11 8.80
CA GLU A 35 13.42 -33.31 9.25
C GLU A 35 13.08 -33.26 10.75
N GLY A 36 13.95 -32.66 11.58
CA GLY A 36 13.66 -32.43 13.00
C GLY A 36 12.47 -31.50 13.18
N TRP A 37 12.43 -30.39 12.43
CA TRP A 37 11.30 -29.46 12.43
C TRP A 37 9.99 -30.08 11.93
N LYS A 38 10.04 -30.95 10.91
CA LYS A 38 8.87 -31.71 10.47
C LYS A 38 8.37 -32.69 11.53
N ALA A 39 9.28 -33.39 12.21
CA ALA A 39 8.92 -34.31 13.28
C ALA A 39 8.25 -33.56 14.46
N LEU A 40 8.83 -32.42 14.84
CA LEU A 40 8.26 -31.53 15.85
C LEU A 40 6.86 -31.03 15.46
N ALA A 41 6.66 -30.60 14.21
CA ALA A 41 5.36 -30.15 13.74
C ALA A 41 4.29 -31.26 13.78
N ARG A 42 4.66 -32.51 13.46
CA ARG A 42 3.75 -33.67 13.62
C ARG A 42 3.41 -33.96 15.08
N GLN A 43 4.36 -33.78 16.00
CA GLN A 43 4.07 -33.91 17.44
C GLN A 43 3.14 -32.80 17.92
N ALA A 44 3.39 -31.55 17.52
CA ALA A 44 2.58 -30.41 17.89
C ALA A 44 1.12 -30.56 17.42
N LEU A 45 0.87 -31.26 16.31
CA LEU A 45 -0.48 -31.59 15.85
C LEU A 45 -1.26 -32.45 16.87
N GLN A 46 -0.56 -33.31 17.62
CA GLN A 46 -1.17 -34.16 18.65
C GLN A 46 -1.39 -33.41 19.97
N GLN A 47 -0.77 -32.23 20.14
CA GLN A 47 -0.79 -31.44 21.35
C GLN A 47 -0.99 -29.95 21.01
N PRO A 48 -2.19 -29.56 20.54
CA PRO A 48 -2.46 -28.17 20.16
C PRO A 48 -2.32 -27.25 21.38
N ASN A 49 -1.92 -26.00 21.15
CA ASN A 49 -1.65 -24.97 22.18
C ASN A 49 -0.44 -25.21 23.09
N VAL A 50 0.35 -26.29 22.90
CA VAL A 50 1.58 -26.46 23.68
C VAL A 50 2.67 -25.56 23.13
N PRO A 51 3.33 -24.72 23.96
CA PRO A 51 4.42 -23.88 23.51
C PRO A 51 5.61 -24.69 23.01
N ILE A 52 6.06 -24.39 21.80
CA ILE A 52 7.30 -24.88 21.22
C ILE A 52 8.39 -23.86 21.54
N ARG A 53 9.45 -24.28 22.23
CA ARG A 53 10.54 -23.41 22.64
C ARG A 53 11.83 -23.71 21.91
N GLY A 54 12.34 -22.69 21.21
CA GLY A 54 13.72 -22.61 20.75
C GLY A 54 14.65 -22.06 21.82
N ASN A 55 15.95 -22.00 21.55
CA ASN A 55 16.89 -21.27 22.41
C ASN A 55 17.38 -20.00 21.72
N ARG A 56 17.56 -18.96 22.53
CA ARG A 56 18.11 -17.68 22.11
C ARG A 56 19.45 -17.84 21.37
N GLY A 57 19.55 -17.22 20.20
CA GLY A 57 20.78 -17.18 19.39
C GLY A 57 21.01 -18.43 18.54
N ASP A 58 20.16 -19.45 18.64
CA ASP A 58 20.22 -20.62 17.76
C ASP A 58 20.01 -20.20 16.29
N VAL A 59 20.68 -20.91 15.40
CA VAL A 59 20.55 -20.79 13.95
C VAL A 59 20.06 -22.11 13.38
N TYR A 60 18.80 -22.16 12.97
CA TYR A 60 18.18 -23.37 12.42
C TYR A 60 18.31 -23.36 10.90
N ARG A 61 19.23 -24.17 10.35
CA ARG A 61 19.37 -24.29 8.90
C ARG A 61 18.29 -25.22 8.36
N ILE A 62 17.45 -24.71 7.45
CA ILE A 62 16.34 -25.46 6.85
C ILE A 62 16.53 -25.47 5.33
N ASP A 63 17.03 -26.58 4.80
CA ASP A 63 17.38 -26.71 3.38
C ASP A 63 16.55 -27.74 2.59
N GLY A 64 15.59 -28.41 3.23
CA GLY A 64 14.72 -29.36 2.53
C GLY A 64 13.78 -28.70 1.51
N ASP A 65 13.23 -29.52 0.62
CA ASP A 65 12.45 -29.06 -0.55
C ASP A 65 10.95 -28.89 -0.29
N THR A 66 10.48 -29.32 0.88
CA THR A 66 9.09 -29.25 1.30
C THR A 66 8.93 -28.29 2.45
N ALA A 67 7.80 -27.56 2.48
CA ALA A 67 7.46 -26.70 3.60
C ALA A 67 7.37 -27.49 4.92
N ILE A 68 7.71 -26.83 6.02
CA ILE A 68 7.35 -27.27 7.37
C ILE A 68 5.97 -26.68 7.69
N GLU A 69 5.01 -27.56 7.96
CA GLU A 69 3.61 -27.19 8.22
C GLU A 69 3.33 -27.22 9.71
N MET A 70 3.36 -26.05 10.35
CA MET A 70 2.98 -25.87 11.74
C MET A 70 1.45 -25.96 11.87
N PRO A 71 0.94 -26.71 12.87
CA PRO A 71 -0.49 -26.95 13.03
C PRO A 71 -1.25 -25.69 13.48
N ASP A 72 -2.59 -25.79 13.49
CA ASP A 72 -3.46 -24.79 14.11
C ASP A 72 -3.11 -24.61 15.60
N ALA A 73 -3.28 -23.40 16.11
CA ALA A 73 -2.97 -22.97 17.48
C ALA A 73 -1.52 -23.24 17.92
N CYS A 74 -0.59 -23.28 16.96
CA CYS A 74 0.84 -23.39 17.26
C CYS A 74 1.33 -22.14 18.00
N GLN A 75 2.05 -22.35 19.10
CA GLN A 75 2.70 -21.29 19.86
C GLN A 75 4.22 -21.47 19.74
N LEU A 76 4.85 -20.62 18.94
CA LEU A 76 6.28 -20.69 18.67
C LEU A 76 7.01 -19.57 19.42
N ILE A 77 7.87 -19.96 20.35
CA ILE A 77 8.66 -19.05 21.19
C ILE A 77 10.14 -19.34 20.90
N LEU A 78 10.79 -18.48 20.12
CA LEU A 78 12.16 -18.69 19.64
C LEU A 78 13.21 -17.87 20.39
N ASP A 79 12.79 -16.90 21.21
CA ASP A 79 13.68 -16.09 22.04
C ASP A 79 14.86 -15.45 21.24
N GLY A 80 14.63 -15.09 19.97
CA GLY A 80 15.65 -14.49 19.09
C GLY A 80 16.55 -15.47 18.33
N ALA A 81 16.11 -16.72 18.15
CA ALA A 81 16.69 -17.63 17.17
C ALA A 81 16.33 -17.21 15.72
N ARG A 82 17.14 -17.65 14.75
CA ARG A 82 16.91 -17.37 13.33
C ARG A 82 16.91 -18.64 12.47
N PHE A 83 16.14 -18.62 11.41
CA PHE A 83 16.16 -19.63 10.36
C PHE A 83 17.13 -19.22 9.25
N LEU A 84 18.01 -20.13 8.87
CA LEU A 84 18.94 -19.94 7.76
C LEU A 84 18.51 -20.81 6.58
N ARG A 85 18.34 -20.18 5.41
CA ARG A 85 18.11 -20.90 4.14
C ARG A 85 19.32 -20.70 3.23
N THR A 86 20.00 -21.79 2.86
CA THR A 86 21.18 -21.72 1.98
C THR A 86 20.91 -22.28 0.58
N LYS A 87 19.85 -23.09 0.42
CA LYS A 87 19.40 -23.59 -0.89
C LYS A 87 18.21 -22.79 -1.44
N PRO A 88 17.96 -22.80 -2.75
CA PRO A 88 16.72 -22.24 -3.29
C PRO A 88 15.46 -22.91 -2.71
N VAL A 89 14.43 -22.12 -2.41
CA VAL A 89 13.07 -22.62 -2.13
C VAL A 89 12.38 -22.84 -3.47
N PRO A 90 11.84 -24.04 -3.76
CA PRO A 90 11.13 -24.29 -5.01
C PRO A 90 9.99 -23.30 -5.24
N ARG A 91 9.76 -22.90 -6.50
CA ARG A 91 8.74 -21.92 -6.85
C ARG A 91 7.36 -22.35 -6.33
N GLY A 92 6.63 -21.41 -5.72
CA GLY A 92 5.30 -21.64 -5.16
C GLY A 92 5.27 -22.39 -3.82
N ARG A 93 6.43 -22.78 -3.28
CA ARG A 93 6.55 -23.36 -1.93
C ARG A 93 6.92 -22.28 -0.90
N TYR A 94 6.75 -22.65 0.36
CA TYR A 94 7.09 -21.85 1.53
C TYR A 94 8.17 -22.59 2.33
N LEU A 95 8.92 -21.84 3.14
CA LEU A 95 9.79 -22.40 4.17
C LEU A 95 8.95 -22.93 5.32
N LEU A 96 8.08 -22.07 5.86
CA LEU A 96 7.18 -22.37 6.98
C LEU A 96 5.75 -21.95 6.60
N THR A 97 4.79 -22.81 6.93
CA THR A 97 3.36 -22.49 6.92
C THR A 97 2.81 -22.67 8.31
N PHE A 98 2.02 -21.71 8.77
CA PHE A 98 1.35 -21.74 10.06
C PHE A 98 -0.16 -21.86 9.85
N GLY A 99 -0.77 -22.77 10.60
CA GLY A 99 -2.22 -22.91 10.70
C GLY A 99 -2.91 -21.69 11.33
N THR A 100 -4.20 -21.84 11.55
CA THR A 100 -5.07 -20.83 12.19
C THR A 100 -4.71 -20.66 13.66
N ASP A 101 -4.90 -19.47 14.22
CA ASP A 101 -4.62 -19.14 15.63
C ASP A 101 -3.15 -19.26 16.04
N ALA A 102 -2.22 -19.09 15.09
CA ALA A 102 -0.80 -19.13 15.38
C ALA A 102 -0.36 -17.94 16.26
N LEU A 103 0.44 -18.22 17.29
CA LEU A 103 1.12 -17.23 18.12
C LEU A 103 2.62 -17.36 17.93
N VAL A 104 3.29 -16.29 17.48
CA VAL A 104 4.73 -16.29 17.19
C VAL A 104 5.37 -15.06 17.81
N ASP A 105 6.42 -15.25 18.62
CA ASP A 105 7.17 -14.15 19.23
C ASP A 105 8.06 -13.43 18.19
N HIS A 106 9.14 -14.07 17.76
CA HIS A 106 10.17 -13.51 16.91
C HIS A 106 10.57 -14.55 15.87
N LEU A 107 10.37 -14.20 14.61
CA LEU A 107 10.67 -15.08 13.48
C LEU A 107 11.63 -14.40 12.52
N ASP A 108 12.92 -14.70 12.68
CA ASP A 108 13.96 -14.17 11.80
C ASP A 108 14.32 -15.20 10.72
N VAL A 109 14.41 -14.75 9.47
CA VAL A 109 14.83 -15.56 8.32
C VAL A 109 15.98 -14.88 7.59
N GLU A 110 17.09 -15.58 7.51
CA GLU A 110 18.28 -15.20 6.76
C GLU A 110 18.43 -16.06 5.50
N ILE A 111 18.65 -15.38 4.38
CA ILE A 111 18.82 -15.98 3.06
C ILE A 111 20.30 -15.93 2.69
N GLY A 112 20.93 -17.10 2.68
CA GLY A 112 22.33 -17.29 2.37
C GLY A 112 22.68 -16.98 0.90
N GLU A 113 23.97 -16.80 0.65
CA GLU A 113 24.49 -16.57 -0.70
C GLU A 113 24.16 -17.77 -1.61
N GLY A 114 23.61 -17.49 -2.79
CA GLY A 114 23.17 -18.53 -3.73
C GLY A 114 21.74 -19.06 -3.54
N ALA A 115 21.09 -18.75 -2.41
CA ALA A 115 19.67 -19.06 -2.24
C ALA A 115 18.78 -18.14 -3.08
N GLY A 116 17.54 -18.59 -3.30
CA GLY A 116 16.48 -17.95 -4.08
C GLY A 116 15.13 -18.36 -3.50
N PHE A 117 14.12 -17.50 -3.55
CA PHE A 117 12.77 -17.87 -3.11
C PHE A 117 11.72 -17.02 -3.84
N SER A 118 10.48 -17.50 -3.88
CA SER A 118 9.32 -16.67 -4.18
C SER A 118 8.55 -16.30 -2.91
N ARG A 119 8.41 -17.27 -1.99
CA ARG A 119 7.68 -17.12 -0.73
C ARG A 119 8.45 -17.81 0.41
N LEU A 120 8.36 -17.27 1.62
CA LEU A 120 9.04 -17.83 2.80
C LEU A 120 8.02 -18.27 3.83
N LEU A 121 7.13 -17.37 4.23
CA LEU A 121 6.24 -17.56 5.36
C LEU A 121 4.79 -17.43 4.93
N ARG A 122 3.93 -18.25 5.53
CA ARG A 122 2.47 -18.13 5.35
C ARG A 122 1.76 -18.33 6.68
N PHE A 123 0.79 -17.48 6.95
CA PHE A 123 -0.12 -17.55 8.09
C PHE A 123 -1.56 -17.62 7.59
N TYR A 124 -2.34 -18.51 8.18
CA TYR A 124 -3.74 -18.72 7.81
C TYR A 124 -4.71 -18.10 8.82
N ASP A 125 -5.80 -17.53 8.32
CA ASP A 125 -7.03 -17.12 9.00
C ASP A 125 -6.90 -16.17 10.19
N ARG A 126 -6.19 -16.57 11.23
CA ARG A 126 -5.91 -15.78 12.42
C ARG A 126 -4.49 -16.02 12.89
N ALA A 127 -3.76 -14.96 13.18
CA ALA A 127 -2.43 -15.08 13.77
C ALA A 127 -2.01 -13.81 14.51
N HIS A 128 -1.25 -13.99 15.59
CA HIS A 128 -0.57 -12.91 16.30
C HIS A 128 0.94 -13.12 16.24
N ILE A 129 1.62 -12.18 15.60
CA ILE A 129 3.06 -12.22 15.38
C ILE A 129 3.65 -10.96 16.00
N GLU A 130 4.53 -11.12 16.99
CA GLU A 130 5.17 -9.96 17.62
C GLU A 130 6.24 -9.34 16.70
N ALA A 131 7.13 -10.13 16.09
CA ALA A 131 8.11 -9.63 15.14
C ALA A 131 8.54 -10.62 14.04
N ILE A 132 8.84 -10.09 12.86
CA ILE A 132 9.48 -10.81 11.74
C ILE A 132 10.70 -10.03 11.24
N GLY A 133 11.86 -10.68 11.13
CA GLY A 133 13.05 -10.14 10.48
C GLY A 133 13.40 -10.91 9.21
N LEU A 134 13.61 -10.21 8.08
CA LEU A 134 13.98 -10.83 6.81
C LEU A 134 15.26 -10.20 6.26
N ARG A 135 16.29 -11.01 5.99
CA ARG A 135 17.56 -10.50 5.48
C ARG A 135 18.13 -11.34 4.35
N ALA A 136 18.55 -10.67 3.28
CA ALA A 136 19.37 -11.26 2.24
C ALA A 136 20.63 -10.43 1.99
N ALA A 137 21.74 -11.11 1.69
CA ALA A 137 23.01 -10.44 1.38
C ALA A 137 22.94 -9.59 0.08
N ARG A 138 22.11 -10.02 -0.87
CA ARG A 138 21.87 -9.37 -2.17
C ARG A 138 20.38 -9.22 -2.43
N ARG A 139 19.99 -8.35 -3.36
CA ARG A 139 18.60 -8.18 -3.80
C ARG A 139 17.97 -9.52 -4.21
N MET A 140 16.82 -9.82 -3.63
CA MET A 140 16.01 -11.00 -3.90
C MET A 140 14.81 -10.62 -4.75
N LYS A 141 14.89 -10.96 -6.04
CA LYS A 141 13.77 -10.83 -6.99
C LYS A 141 12.73 -11.93 -6.78
N ASN A 142 12.06 -11.91 -5.63
CA ASN A 142 11.08 -12.93 -5.24
C ASN A 142 9.69 -12.72 -5.85
N LYS A 143 9.54 -11.68 -6.67
CA LYS A 143 8.28 -11.28 -7.29
C LYS A 143 8.16 -11.83 -8.71
N SER A 144 7.27 -12.79 -8.93
CA SER A 144 6.88 -13.24 -10.30
C SER A 144 5.46 -12.81 -10.68
N SER A 145 4.68 -12.38 -9.69
CA SER A 145 3.33 -11.82 -9.77
C SER A 145 3.16 -10.81 -8.63
N ASP A 146 2.19 -9.91 -8.72
CA ASP A 146 1.80 -9.04 -7.60
C ASP A 146 1.26 -9.83 -6.39
N LEU A 147 0.99 -11.13 -6.55
CA LEU A 147 0.52 -12.03 -5.49
C LEU A 147 1.65 -12.81 -4.80
N ASP A 148 2.89 -12.60 -5.22
CA ASP A 148 4.05 -13.15 -4.53
C ASP A 148 4.57 -12.14 -3.52
N ALA A 149 4.80 -12.60 -2.29
CA ALA A 149 5.48 -11.88 -1.23
C ALA A 149 6.29 -12.86 -0.38
N ALA A 150 7.27 -12.35 0.37
CA ALA A 150 8.05 -13.17 1.28
C ALA A 150 7.17 -13.71 2.42
N VAL A 151 6.27 -12.87 2.95
CA VAL A 151 5.34 -13.19 4.03
C VAL A 151 3.92 -12.99 3.55
N LEU A 152 3.10 -14.03 3.66
CA LEU A 152 1.69 -14.00 3.28
C LEU A 152 0.80 -14.23 4.49
N PHE A 153 -0.16 -13.34 4.69
CA PHE A 153 -1.30 -13.51 5.58
C PHE A 153 -2.53 -13.77 4.72
N VAL A 154 -3.08 -14.98 4.83
CA VAL A 154 -4.09 -15.48 3.90
C VAL A 154 -5.32 -15.95 4.66
N GLY A 155 -6.49 -15.40 4.34
CA GLY A 155 -7.75 -15.92 4.88
C GLY A 155 -8.24 -17.18 4.15
N ASN A 156 -9.29 -17.80 4.71
CA ASN A 156 -9.64 -19.20 4.48
C ASN A 156 -10.05 -19.47 3.03
N GLN A 157 -9.44 -20.46 2.39
CA GLN A 157 -9.69 -20.76 0.97
C GLN A 157 -10.56 -21.98 0.73
N ASN A 158 -10.82 -22.84 1.73
CA ASN A 158 -11.34 -24.18 1.43
C ASN A 158 -12.17 -24.87 2.54
N LYS A 159 -12.44 -24.25 3.70
CA LYS A 159 -13.41 -24.86 4.62
C LYS A 159 -14.82 -24.37 4.25
N ARG A 160 -15.74 -25.31 3.96
CA ARG A 160 -17.19 -25.08 4.08
C ARG A 160 -17.48 -24.81 5.56
N THR A 161 -17.12 -23.63 6.02
CA THR A 161 -17.49 -23.15 7.34
C THR A 161 -18.71 -22.27 7.15
N VAL A 162 -19.77 -22.60 7.88
CA VAL A 162 -20.85 -21.67 8.23
C VAL A 162 -20.18 -20.35 8.55
N ALA A 163 -20.62 -19.24 7.93
CA ALA A 163 -20.06 -17.90 8.05
C ALA A 163 -19.37 -17.66 9.39
N ASP A 164 -18.07 -17.98 9.46
CA ASP A 164 -17.27 -17.72 10.65
C ASP A 164 -16.88 -16.26 10.52
N ASP A 165 -17.68 -15.40 11.17
CA ASP A 165 -17.44 -13.96 11.24
C ASP A 165 -16.10 -13.62 11.91
N GLN A 166 -15.40 -14.62 12.47
CA GLN A 166 -14.08 -14.51 13.09
C GLN A 166 -12.92 -14.94 12.17
N ALA A 167 -13.13 -15.16 10.87
CA ALA A 167 -12.02 -15.42 9.94
C ALA A 167 -11.38 -14.11 9.46
N GLY A 168 -10.05 -14.09 9.36
CA GLY A 168 -9.30 -12.99 8.73
C GLY A 168 -8.73 -11.94 9.68
N HIS A 169 -8.60 -12.24 10.99
CA HIS A 169 -8.04 -11.35 12.02
C HIS A 169 -6.55 -11.58 12.19
N PHE A 170 -5.73 -10.61 11.79
CA PHE A 170 -4.27 -10.71 11.89
C PHE A 170 -3.68 -9.57 12.70
N SER A 171 -2.72 -9.90 13.55
CA SER A 171 -1.92 -8.92 14.30
C SER A 171 -0.45 -9.13 13.98
N LEU A 172 0.20 -8.10 13.45
CA LEU A 172 1.63 -8.06 13.17
C LEU A 172 2.24 -6.87 13.92
N GLY A 173 2.99 -7.13 14.99
CA GLY A 173 3.62 -6.10 15.80
C GLY A 173 4.72 -5.36 15.05
N ARG A 174 5.71 -6.08 14.52
CA ARG A 174 6.83 -5.51 13.75
C ARG A 174 7.27 -6.39 12.59
N ILE A 175 7.65 -5.78 11.48
CA ILE A 175 8.41 -6.44 10.43
C ILE A 175 9.54 -5.55 9.90
N GLU A 176 10.73 -6.14 9.76
CA GLU A 176 11.89 -5.50 9.17
C GLU A 176 12.43 -6.36 8.01
N SER A 177 12.73 -5.73 6.88
CA SER A 177 13.32 -6.43 5.74
C SER A 177 14.46 -5.67 5.09
N TYR A 178 15.46 -6.40 4.61
CA TYR A 178 16.56 -5.86 3.82
C TYR A 178 16.77 -6.69 2.55
N ASN A 179 16.84 -6.02 1.40
CA ASN A 179 17.11 -6.61 0.08
C ASN A 179 16.02 -7.57 -0.44
N ILE A 180 14.77 -7.41 -0.03
CA ILE A 180 13.65 -8.27 -0.47
C ILE A 180 12.70 -7.46 -1.34
N ASP A 181 12.45 -7.88 -2.58
CA ASP A 181 11.63 -7.10 -3.52
C ASP A 181 10.17 -7.01 -3.09
N SER A 182 9.51 -8.11 -2.78
CA SER A 182 8.11 -8.14 -2.33
C SER A 182 8.02 -8.73 -0.93
N VAL A 183 7.71 -7.89 0.06
CA VAL A 183 7.90 -8.23 1.47
C VAL A 183 6.66 -8.87 2.08
N VAL A 184 5.56 -8.12 2.19
CA VAL A 184 4.36 -8.55 2.92
C VAL A 184 3.10 -8.41 2.07
N LEU A 185 2.28 -9.46 2.09
CA LEU A 185 0.96 -9.48 1.47
C LEU A 185 -0.10 -9.97 2.45
N PHE A 186 -1.10 -9.14 2.72
CA PHE A 186 -2.37 -9.54 3.33
C PHE A 186 -3.39 -9.72 2.21
N THR A 187 -3.95 -10.92 2.07
CA THR A 187 -4.82 -11.23 0.93
C THR A 187 -5.84 -12.33 1.21
N GLN A 188 -6.89 -12.34 0.39
CA GLN A 188 -7.79 -13.45 0.21
C GLN A 188 -7.75 -13.89 -1.27
N PHE A 189 -7.34 -15.13 -1.56
CA PHE A 189 -7.47 -15.70 -2.93
C PHE A 189 -8.81 -16.44 -3.02
N ALA A 190 -9.58 -16.13 -4.08
CA ALA A 190 -10.92 -16.61 -4.48
C ALA A 190 -11.56 -17.82 -3.74
N VAL A 191 -12.87 -17.71 -3.48
CA VAL A 191 -13.74 -18.86 -3.15
C VAL A 191 -14.64 -19.13 -4.35
N ALA A 192 -14.65 -20.37 -4.83
CA ALA A 192 -15.65 -20.85 -5.78
C ALA A 192 -17.04 -20.72 -5.14
N ALA A 193 -17.95 -19.99 -5.81
CA ALA A 193 -19.36 -19.76 -5.44
C ALA A 193 -19.63 -18.94 -4.16
N GLY A 194 -19.77 -17.62 -4.33
CA GLY A 194 -20.58 -16.77 -3.44
C GLY A 194 -19.82 -16.07 -2.29
N GLN A 195 -19.24 -14.91 -2.63
CA GLN A 195 -18.65 -13.89 -1.74
C GLN A 195 -17.45 -14.35 -0.87
N PRO A 196 -16.21 -13.86 -1.13
CA PRO A 196 -15.10 -14.08 -0.21
C PRO A 196 -15.38 -13.34 1.11
N ASN A 197 -15.10 -13.98 2.25
CA ASN A 197 -14.97 -13.27 3.52
C ASN A 197 -13.69 -12.42 3.44
N PRO A 198 -13.79 -11.07 3.40
CA PRO A 198 -12.59 -10.22 3.41
C PRO A 198 -11.85 -10.38 4.74
N LEU A 199 -10.55 -10.04 4.74
CA LEU A 199 -9.80 -9.92 5.99
C LEU A 199 -10.40 -8.78 6.83
N ARG A 200 -10.51 -8.97 8.14
CA ARG A 200 -11.16 -8.01 9.06
C ARG A 200 -10.28 -7.78 10.26
N ASP A 201 -10.35 -6.56 10.78
CA ASP A 201 -9.72 -6.10 12.01
C ASP A 201 -8.23 -6.43 12.06
N ILE A 202 -7.54 -6.18 10.94
CA ILE A 202 -6.08 -6.34 10.90
C ILE A 202 -5.42 -5.23 11.73
N SER A 203 -4.36 -5.58 12.45
CA SER A 203 -3.55 -4.64 13.22
C SER A 203 -2.09 -4.80 12.82
N ILE A 204 -1.54 -3.79 12.15
CA ILE A 204 -0.15 -3.77 11.72
C ILE A 204 0.55 -2.62 12.47
N GLY A 205 1.51 -2.96 13.34
CA GLY A 205 2.30 -1.98 14.07
C GLY A 205 3.36 -1.33 13.17
N THR A 206 4.59 -1.83 13.27
CA THR A 206 5.76 -1.21 12.64
C THR A 206 6.27 -2.00 11.45
N CYS A 207 6.34 -1.36 10.28
CA CYS A 207 6.95 -1.91 9.07
C CYS A 207 8.19 -1.10 8.68
N ARG A 208 9.33 -1.77 8.46
CA ARG A 208 10.59 -1.18 7.99
C ARG A 208 11.13 -1.96 6.79
N PHE A 209 11.06 -1.36 5.62
CA PHE A 209 11.47 -1.99 4.37
C PHE A 209 12.67 -1.24 3.79
N ARG A 210 13.83 -1.89 3.71
CA ARG A 210 15.04 -1.33 3.09
C ARG A 210 15.34 -2.05 1.80
N LYS A 211 15.56 -1.30 0.72
CA LYS A 211 15.83 -1.86 -0.62
C LYS A 211 14.73 -2.80 -1.11
N ALA A 212 13.48 -2.41 -0.89
CA ALA A 212 12.30 -3.14 -1.36
C ALA A 212 11.71 -2.50 -2.63
N VAL A 213 11.01 -3.32 -3.43
CA VAL A 213 10.23 -2.85 -4.58
C VAL A 213 8.77 -2.64 -4.17
N LEU A 214 8.20 -3.63 -3.47
CA LEU A 214 6.87 -3.64 -2.87
C LEU A 214 6.96 -3.99 -1.38
N GLY A 215 6.78 -3.00 -0.52
CA GLY A 215 6.84 -3.17 0.93
C GLY A 215 5.61 -3.89 1.49
N LEU A 216 4.49 -3.17 1.55
CA LEU A 216 3.22 -3.67 2.08
C LEU A 216 2.17 -3.73 0.99
N TYR A 217 1.57 -4.89 0.79
CA TYR A 217 0.38 -5.06 -0.04
C TYR A 217 -0.81 -5.52 0.80
N LEU A 218 -1.86 -4.71 0.85
CA LEU A 218 -3.16 -5.06 1.41
C LEU A 218 -4.16 -5.32 0.28
N ARG A 219 -4.80 -6.49 0.31
CA ARG A 219 -5.73 -6.91 -0.73
C ARG A 219 -6.98 -7.53 -0.15
N ASN A 220 -8.15 -7.00 -0.49
CA ASN A 220 -9.45 -7.49 0.02
C ASN A 220 -9.50 -7.47 1.57
N VAL A 221 -9.13 -6.31 2.14
CA VAL A 221 -9.12 -6.06 3.60
C VAL A 221 -10.24 -5.08 3.93
N ARG A 222 -11.15 -5.44 4.82
CA ARG A 222 -12.36 -4.68 5.14
C ARG A 222 -12.24 -3.75 6.34
N SER A 223 -11.36 -4.03 7.29
CA SER A 223 -11.13 -3.16 8.43
C SER A 223 -9.74 -3.38 9.00
N GLY A 224 -9.16 -2.33 9.57
CA GLY A 224 -7.88 -2.43 10.25
C GLY A 224 -7.14 -1.12 10.45
N VAL A 225 -6.04 -1.22 11.19
CA VAL A 225 -5.15 -0.11 11.50
C VAL A 225 -3.73 -0.48 11.13
N VAL A 226 -3.04 0.46 10.48
CA VAL A 226 -1.63 0.39 10.16
C VAL A 226 -0.92 1.59 10.79
N ASP A 227 -0.02 1.33 11.74
CA ASP A 227 0.55 2.38 12.58
C ASP A 227 1.70 3.14 11.92
N ASP A 228 2.77 2.44 11.54
CA ASP A 228 3.98 3.08 11.03
C ASP A 228 4.62 2.24 9.92
N VAL A 229 4.54 2.71 8.67
CA VAL A 229 5.21 2.09 7.52
C VAL A 229 6.31 3.00 7.01
N ARG A 230 7.54 2.46 6.94
CA ARG A 230 8.67 3.17 6.33
C ARG A 230 9.37 2.31 5.30
N GLN A 231 9.55 2.89 4.12
CA GLN A 231 10.41 2.34 3.08
C GLN A 231 11.53 3.34 2.76
N SER A 232 12.74 2.81 2.56
CA SER A 232 13.92 3.61 2.23
C SER A 232 14.92 2.82 1.41
N GLU A 233 15.82 3.53 0.73
CA GLU A 233 16.84 2.97 -0.17
C GLU A 233 16.21 2.28 -1.38
N LEU A 234 16.55 2.75 -2.58
CA LEU A 234 16.06 2.15 -3.81
C LEU A 234 16.64 0.73 -3.93
N ALA A 235 15.80 -0.25 -4.28
CA ALA A 235 16.26 -1.62 -4.50
C ALA A 235 17.31 -1.67 -5.62
N ASP A 236 18.43 -2.37 -5.37
CA ASP A 236 19.58 -2.36 -6.28
C ASP A 236 19.17 -2.83 -7.70
N GLY A 237 19.37 -1.96 -8.70
CA GLY A 237 19.01 -2.24 -10.09
C GLY A 237 17.50 -2.29 -10.38
N ALA A 238 16.64 -1.75 -9.51
CA ALA A 238 15.22 -1.56 -9.80
C ALA A 238 15.03 -0.49 -10.88
N GLN A 239 14.07 -0.71 -11.77
CA GLN A 239 13.82 0.20 -12.89
C GLN A 239 12.69 1.18 -12.55
N SER A 240 12.71 2.37 -13.17
CA SER A 240 11.62 3.32 -13.04
C SER A 240 10.31 2.74 -13.60
N GLY A 241 9.24 2.86 -12.82
CA GLY A 241 7.93 2.32 -13.17
C GLY A 241 7.86 0.80 -13.13
N GLU A 242 8.76 0.13 -12.39
CA GLU A 242 8.67 -1.31 -12.15
C GLU A 242 7.25 -1.66 -11.63
N VAL A 243 6.61 -2.62 -12.30
CA VAL A 243 5.20 -2.95 -12.04
C VAL A 243 5.02 -3.37 -10.58
N GLY A 244 4.06 -2.73 -9.90
CA GLY A 244 3.80 -2.91 -8.48
C GLY A 244 4.92 -2.42 -7.55
N GLY A 245 5.84 -1.58 -8.05
CA GLY A 245 6.91 -0.96 -7.30
C GLY A 245 6.46 0.15 -6.35
N ASN A 246 5.67 -0.18 -5.33
CA ASN A 246 5.09 0.78 -4.40
C ASN A 246 5.56 0.53 -2.96
N ALA A 247 5.75 1.55 -2.12
CA ALA A 247 5.97 1.26 -0.69
C ALA A 247 4.72 0.61 -0.08
N ILE A 248 3.54 1.12 -0.46
CA ILE A 248 2.25 0.56 -0.08
C ILE A 248 1.38 0.40 -1.33
N LEU A 249 0.85 -0.80 -1.54
CA LEU A 249 -0.21 -1.09 -2.49
C LEU A 249 -1.45 -1.52 -1.72
N CYS A 250 -2.60 -0.99 -2.07
CA CYS A 250 -3.89 -1.43 -1.53
C CYS A 250 -4.83 -1.73 -2.68
N SER A 251 -5.53 -2.87 -2.65
CA SER A 251 -6.54 -3.18 -3.65
C SER A 251 -7.77 -3.81 -3.03
N GLY A 252 -8.94 -3.21 -3.27
CA GLY A 252 -10.21 -3.61 -2.64
C GLY A 252 -10.16 -3.52 -1.13
N VAL A 253 -9.83 -2.36 -0.58
CA VAL A 253 -9.72 -2.15 0.86
C VAL A 253 -10.81 -1.24 1.41
N GLN A 254 -11.32 -1.55 2.59
CA GLN A 254 -12.35 -0.77 3.28
C GLN A 254 -11.97 -0.45 4.71
N ASP A 255 -12.52 0.63 5.26
CA ASP A 255 -12.44 1.03 6.68
C ASP A 255 -11.03 0.88 7.28
N LEU A 256 -10.03 1.42 6.56
CA LEU A 256 -8.62 1.37 6.96
C LEU A 256 -8.13 2.71 7.49
N VAL A 257 -7.35 2.66 8.56
CA VAL A 257 -6.62 3.81 9.08
C VAL A 257 -5.12 3.59 8.97
N PHE A 258 -4.45 4.48 8.26
CA PHE A 258 -2.99 4.59 8.23
C PHE A 258 -2.55 5.79 9.06
N ARG A 259 -1.84 5.57 10.17
CA ARG A 259 -1.43 6.66 11.06
C ARG A 259 -0.20 7.40 10.51
N GLN A 260 0.86 6.66 10.19
CA GLN A 260 2.10 7.24 9.69
C GLN A 260 2.70 6.42 8.54
N ILE A 261 3.02 7.10 7.45
CA ILE A 261 3.71 6.53 6.29
C ILE A 261 4.88 7.42 5.90
N GLU A 262 6.05 6.82 5.72
CA GLU A 262 7.22 7.44 5.07
C GLU A 262 7.71 6.55 3.91
N ALA A 263 7.34 6.92 2.69
CA ALA A 263 7.64 6.18 1.48
C ALA A 263 8.76 6.87 0.68
N ASN A 264 10.01 6.48 0.94
CA ASN A 264 11.18 7.02 0.26
C ASN A 264 11.72 6.03 -0.78
N ASP A 265 12.27 6.54 -1.88
CA ASP A 265 13.04 5.78 -2.86
C ASP A 265 12.26 4.61 -3.49
N THR A 266 10.99 4.84 -3.82
CA THR A 266 10.14 3.81 -4.42
C THR A 266 10.35 3.75 -5.94
N PRO A 267 10.51 2.56 -6.55
CA PRO A 267 10.72 2.44 -7.99
C PRO A 267 9.50 2.86 -8.83
N SER A 268 8.32 2.98 -8.23
CA SER A 268 7.14 3.58 -8.85
C SER A 268 6.47 4.57 -7.88
N HIS A 269 5.46 4.16 -7.12
CA HIS A 269 4.65 5.08 -6.31
C HIS A 269 4.97 5.02 -4.82
N GLY A 270 4.78 6.12 -4.10
CA GLY A 270 4.86 6.11 -2.64
C GLY A 270 3.75 5.22 -2.07
N MET A 271 2.49 5.58 -2.32
CA MET A 271 1.33 4.78 -2.01
C MET A 271 0.38 4.71 -3.21
N ARG A 272 -0.18 3.53 -3.45
CA ARG A 272 -1.21 3.30 -4.47
C ARG A 272 -2.45 2.64 -3.88
N LEU A 273 -3.60 3.29 -4.05
CA LEU A 273 -4.93 2.70 -3.88
C LEU A 273 -5.45 2.23 -5.26
N GLY A 274 -5.81 0.95 -5.36
CA GLY A 274 -6.20 0.22 -6.57
C GLY A 274 -5.04 -0.55 -7.22
N GLY A 275 -5.29 -1.74 -7.77
CA GLY A 275 -4.29 -2.66 -8.34
C GLY A 275 -4.54 -3.03 -9.81
N PRO A 276 -3.63 -3.78 -10.46
CA PRO A 276 -3.86 -4.35 -11.78
C PRO A 276 -4.81 -5.57 -11.71
N THR A 277 -5.81 -5.58 -12.58
CA THR A 277 -7.00 -6.44 -12.56
C THR A 277 -6.94 -7.69 -13.43
N LYS A 278 -5.75 -8.20 -13.77
CA LYS A 278 -5.71 -9.45 -14.52
C LYS A 278 -6.24 -10.59 -13.63
N ASP A 279 -7.42 -11.09 -14.00
CA ASP A 279 -8.00 -12.37 -13.59
C ASP A 279 -8.41 -12.54 -12.12
N THR A 280 -8.72 -11.46 -11.40
CA THR A 280 -9.01 -11.56 -9.97
C THR A 280 -10.11 -10.64 -9.47
N PHE A 281 -10.92 -11.14 -8.53
CA PHE A 281 -11.95 -10.39 -7.82
C PHE A 281 -11.31 -9.34 -6.89
N GLU A 282 -11.71 -8.09 -7.04
CA GLU A 282 -11.35 -6.98 -6.13
C GLU A 282 -12.63 -6.39 -5.56
N GLN A 283 -12.67 -6.19 -4.24
CA GLN A 283 -13.74 -5.45 -3.59
C GLN A 283 -13.66 -3.96 -3.93
N GLU A 284 -14.72 -3.23 -3.60
CA GLU A 284 -14.69 -1.77 -3.65
C GLU A 284 -13.63 -1.22 -2.66
N THR A 285 -12.93 -0.15 -3.07
CA THR A 285 -12.04 0.60 -2.16
C THR A 285 -12.80 1.78 -1.55
N ALA A 286 -12.99 1.80 -0.23
CA ALA A 286 -13.81 2.83 0.43
C ALA A 286 -13.33 3.17 1.85
N ASN A 287 -13.61 4.38 2.34
CA ASN A 287 -13.38 4.78 3.74
C ASN A 287 -11.93 4.56 4.21
N VAL A 288 -10.97 5.15 3.50
CA VAL A 288 -9.54 5.04 3.82
C VAL A 288 -9.06 6.36 4.43
N ASP A 289 -8.62 6.34 5.68
CA ASP A 289 -8.07 7.50 6.41
C ASP A 289 -6.55 7.41 6.52
N ILE A 290 -5.84 8.31 5.85
CA ILE A 290 -4.38 8.45 5.90
C ILE A 290 -4.05 9.73 6.65
N GLN A 291 -3.52 9.58 7.86
CA GLN A 291 -3.36 10.71 8.79
C GLN A 291 -2.09 11.51 8.52
N SER A 292 -0.95 10.84 8.33
CA SER A 292 0.33 11.48 8.00
C SER A 292 1.06 10.68 6.92
N PHE A 293 1.23 11.31 5.76
CA PHE A 293 1.90 10.73 4.61
C PHE A 293 3.11 11.58 4.20
N LYS A 294 4.27 10.96 4.12
CA LYS A 294 5.47 11.57 3.56
C LYS A 294 6.00 10.68 2.45
N SER A 295 6.27 11.27 1.29
CA SER A 295 6.89 10.57 0.17
C SER A 295 8.03 11.40 -0.41
N ARG A 296 9.12 10.74 -0.78
CA ARG A 296 10.28 11.39 -1.38
C ARG A 296 10.95 10.51 -2.41
N ARG A 297 11.30 11.08 -3.56
CA ARG A 297 11.99 10.39 -4.67
C ARG A 297 11.26 9.11 -5.11
N SER A 298 9.93 9.18 -5.14
CA SER A 298 9.15 8.20 -5.87
C SER A 298 9.37 8.43 -7.37
N LEU A 299 9.75 7.40 -8.12
CA LEU A 299 10.05 7.57 -9.56
C LEU A 299 8.78 7.77 -10.42
N ARG A 300 7.60 7.72 -9.80
CA ARG A 300 6.27 8.08 -10.32
C ARG A 300 5.54 8.86 -9.24
N SER A 301 4.21 8.76 -9.17
CA SER A 301 3.45 9.54 -8.19
C SER A 301 3.80 9.27 -6.72
N GLY A 302 3.82 10.33 -5.91
CA GLY A 302 3.91 10.20 -4.46
C GLY A 302 2.68 9.47 -3.91
N PHE A 303 1.50 10.02 -4.17
CA PHE A 303 0.23 9.36 -3.87
C PHE A 303 -0.59 9.13 -5.14
N LYS A 304 -1.13 7.92 -5.28
CA LYS A 304 -1.99 7.55 -6.40
C LYS A 304 -3.24 6.82 -5.92
N CYS A 305 -4.39 7.30 -6.34
CA CYS A 305 -5.65 6.56 -6.26
C CYS A 305 -6.14 6.31 -7.68
N LYS A 306 -6.12 5.04 -8.09
CA LYS A 306 -6.56 4.59 -9.42
C LYS A 306 -7.13 3.18 -9.29
N PRO A 307 -8.45 3.03 -9.12
CA PRO A 307 -9.13 1.75 -9.08
C PRO A 307 -8.77 0.87 -10.28
N GLY A 308 -8.69 -0.44 -10.06
CA GLY A 308 -8.21 -1.39 -11.05
C GLY A 308 -9.26 -1.82 -12.08
N VAL A 309 -10.54 -1.81 -11.70
CA VAL A 309 -11.65 -2.36 -12.49
C VAL A 309 -12.31 -1.24 -13.30
N ASP A 310 -12.58 -1.47 -14.57
CA ASP A 310 -13.32 -0.51 -15.41
C ASP A 310 -14.67 -0.17 -14.79
N GLY A 311 -14.96 1.13 -14.65
CA GLY A 311 -16.19 1.62 -14.03
C GLY A 311 -16.19 1.60 -12.49
N SER A 312 -15.17 1.03 -11.84
CA SER A 312 -15.04 1.11 -10.38
C SER A 312 -14.59 2.48 -9.93
N ARG A 313 -15.00 2.87 -8.73
CA ARG A 313 -14.69 4.15 -8.10
C ARG A 313 -14.20 3.91 -6.68
N ALA A 314 -13.17 4.64 -6.26
CA ALA A 314 -12.78 4.68 -4.86
C ALA A 314 -13.65 5.72 -4.12
N ARG A 315 -14.08 5.42 -2.89
CA ARG A 315 -14.99 6.29 -2.13
C ARG A 315 -14.39 6.75 -0.81
N ASN A 316 -14.67 7.99 -0.39
CA ASN A 316 -14.37 8.50 0.95
C ASN A 316 -12.89 8.29 1.33
N VAL A 317 -11.98 8.81 0.51
CA VAL A 317 -10.53 8.75 0.76
C VAL A 317 -10.08 10.04 1.43
N ILE A 318 -9.51 9.93 2.62
CA ILE A 318 -9.01 11.05 3.41
C ILE A 318 -7.49 10.98 3.43
N LEU A 319 -6.83 12.03 2.95
CA LEU A 319 -5.39 12.25 3.06
C LEU A 319 -5.17 13.50 3.89
N LYS A 320 -5.21 13.38 5.22
CA LYS A 320 -5.24 14.53 6.15
C LYS A 320 -4.03 15.43 5.94
N ARG A 321 -2.82 14.86 6.06
CA ARG A 321 -1.56 15.60 5.89
C ARG A 321 -0.61 14.84 4.97
N ALA A 322 -0.19 15.48 3.89
CA ALA A 322 0.77 14.94 2.95
C ALA A 322 1.94 15.89 2.69
N GLU A 323 3.16 15.35 2.69
CA GLU A 323 4.39 16.02 2.26
C GLU A 323 5.08 15.16 1.19
N ILE A 324 5.16 15.66 -0.04
CA ILE A 324 5.58 14.90 -1.20
C ILE A 324 6.71 15.67 -1.91
N TYR A 325 7.84 15.00 -2.13
CA TYR A 325 9.02 15.63 -2.71
C TYR A 325 9.61 14.81 -3.85
N ASP A 326 10.06 15.50 -4.90
CA ASP A 326 10.90 14.94 -5.96
C ASP A 326 10.28 13.70 -6.67
N CYS A 327 8.99 13.77 -7.06
CA CYS A 327 8.28 12.69 -7.77
C CYS A 327 8.60 12.62 -9.29
N HIS A 328 9.26 13.64 -9.83
CA HIS A 328 9.78 13.66 -11.20
C HIS A 328 11.29 13.38 -11.21
N PHE A 329 11.70 12.26 -10.61
CA PHE A 329 13.12 11.93 -10.51
C PHE A 329 13.58 11.08 -11.71
N GLY A 330 14.42 11.67 -12.57
CA GLY A 330 15.29 10.94 -13.50
C GLY A 330 14.65 10.34 -14.75
N ASN A 331 13.47 10.78 -15.19
CA ASN A 331 12.85 10.31 -16.44
C ASN A 331 12.23 11.45 -17.26
N ALA A 332 12.13 11.24 -18.59
CA ALA A 332 11.27 12.05 -19.45
C ALA A 332 9.82 11.93 -18.97
N PRO A 333 9.01 13.00 -19.04
CA PRO A 333 7.69 13.06 -18.42
C PRO A 333 6.83 11.88 -18.85
N SER A 334 6.71 10.90 -17.97
CA SER A 334 5.73 9.85 -18.12
C SER A 334 4.42 10.32 -17.51
N THR A 335 3.30 9.81 -18.00
CA THR A 335 1.97 10.29 -17.58
C THR A 335 1.76 10.19 -16.05
N ASN A 336 2.46 9.29 -15.35
CA ASN A 336 2.22 8.95 -13.95
C ASN A 336 3.15 9.65 -12.92
N GLU A 337 3.85 10.72 -13.27
CA GLU A 337 4.81 11.41 -12.37
C GLU A 337 4.17 12.60 -11.63
N GLN A 338 3.07 12.35 -10.94
CA GLN A 338 2.27 13.40 -10.27
C GLN A 338 2.55 13.46 -8.78
N GLY A 339 2.50 14.62 -8.12
CA GLY A 339 2.53 14.64 -6.65
C GLY A 339 1.39 13.79 -6.08
N VAL A 340 0.17 14.14 -6.46
CA VAL A 340 -1.07 13.42 -6.18
C VAL A 340 -1.81 13.14 -7.49
N LEU A 341 -2.12 11.86 -7.73
CA LEU A 341 -2.97 11.43 -8.86
C LEU A 341 -4.25 10.80 -8.33
N LEU A 342 -5.41 11.39 -8.66
CA LEU A 342 -6.73 10.83 -8.35
C LEU A 342 -7.46 10.53 -9.65
N GLU A 343 -7.78 9.26 -9.87
CA GLU A 343 -8.60 8.80 -10.99
C GLU A 343 -9.80 8.01 -10.46
N CYS A 344 -11.01 8.35 -10.92
CA CYS A 344 -12.26 7.68 -10.53
C CYS A 344 -12.49 7.64 -9.01
N VAL A 345 -12.48 8.82 -8.38
CA VAL A 345 -12.66 8.96 -6.93
C VAL A 345 -13.92 9.77 -6.61
N ASP A 346 -14.73 9.30 -5.67
CA ASP A 346 -15.86 10.02 -5.09
C ASP A 346 -15.57 10.33 -3.61
N GLY A 347 -15.65 11.58 -3.19
CA GLY A 347 -15.42 11.92 -1.79
C GLY A 347 -13.94 11.85 -1.43
N PHE A 348 -13.10 12.68 -2.05
CA PHE A 348 -11.72 12.86 -1.58
C PHE A 348 -11.63 14.04 -0.62
N SER A 349 -10.90 13.91 0.49
CA SER A 349 -10.62 15.07 1.36
C SER A 349 -9.17 15.12 1.82
N SER A 350 -8.65 16.34 1.99
CA SER A 350 -7.35 16.59 2.60
C SER A 350 -7.36 17.89 3.39
N ASP A 351 -6.59 17.95 4.48
CA ASP A 351 -6.41 19.19 5.26
C ASP A 351 -5.21 19.98 4.72
N TYR A 352 -4.10 19.28 4.46
CA TYR A 352 -2.86 19.86 4.00
C TYR A 352 -2.10 18.93 3.05
N ILE A 353 -1.71 19.45 1.88
CA ILE A 353 -0.82 18.78 0.93
C ILE A 353 0.31 19.74 0.57
N SER A 354 1.56 19.31 0.75
CA SER A 354 2.75 19.98 0.24
C SER A 354 3.41 19.14 -0.83
N ILE A 355 3.67 19.72 -2.00
CA ILE A 355 4.39 19.07 -3.11
C ILE A 355 5.50 20.00 -3.56
N GLY A 356 6.75 19.56 -3.50
CA GLY A 356 7.87 20.45 -3.84
C GLY A 356 9.16 19.75 -4.20
N VAL A 357 10.18 20.58 -4.37
CA VAL A 357 11.54 20.15 -4.66
C VAL A 357 12.32 20.14 -3.36
N ARG A 358 13.07 19.07 -3.14
CA ARG A 358 14.04 18.99 -2.04
C ARG A 358 15.43 18.65 -2.54
N GLU A 359 15.52 17.73 -3.49
CA GLU A 359 16.80 17.21 -3.99
C GLU A 359 16.86 17.01 -5.50
N ALA A 360 15.75 17.16 -6.22
CA ALA A 360 15.76 17.04 -7.67
C ALA A 360 16.70 18.08 -8.31
N LEU A 361 17.69 17.59 -9.07
CA LEU A 361 18.75 18.43 -9.66
C LEU A 361 18.25 19.33 -10.79
N ASP A 362 17.22 18.90 -11.50
CA ASP A 362 16.56 19.69 -12.54
C ASP A 362 15.62 20.77 -11.97
N GLY A 363 15.43 20.79 -10.65
CA GLY A 363 14.58 21.74 -9.97
C GLY A 363 13.08 21.48 -10.16
N THR A 364 12.69 20.27 -10.56
CA THR A 364 11.29 19.91 -10.82
C THR A 364 10.72 19.03 -9.70
N SER A 365 9.53 19.36 -9.19
CA SER A 365 8.88 18.54 -8.15
C SER A 365 8.16 17.32 -8.70
N SER A 366 7.39 17.54 -9.76
CA SER A 366 6.42 16.61 -10.34
C SER A 366 6.00 17.14 -11.71
N HIS A 367 5.32 16.32 -12.50
CA HIS A 367 4.78 16.77 -13.77
C HIS A 367 3.63 17.77 -13.57
N ASP A 368 2.61 17.36 -12.82
CA ASP A 368 1.59 18.20 -12.21
C ASP A 368 1.63 17.94 -10.70
N ALA A 369 1.27 18.93 -9.89
CA ALA A 369 1.23 18.70 -8.45
C ALA A 369 0.01 17.85 -8.08
N VAL A 370 -1.19 18.28 -8.46
CA VAL A 370 -2.41 17.50 -8.31
C VAL A 370 -3.02 17.24 -9.69
N HIS A 371 -3.20 15.98 -10.05
CA HIS A 371 -3.93 15.57 -11.24
C HIS A 371 -5.22 14.86 -10.84
N LEU A 372 -6.34 15.38 -11.32
CA LEU A 372 -7.69 14.88 -11.08
C LEU A 372 -8.30 14.40 -12.39
N SER A 373 -8.76 13.15 -12.42
CA SER A 373 -9.55 12.62 -13.52
C SER A 373 -10.76 11.84 -13.06
N CYS A 374 -11.94 12.17 -13.59
CA CYS A 374 -13.20 11.52 -13.22
C CYS A 374 -13.46 11.58 -11.70
N VAL A 375 -13.23 12.73 -11.06
CA VAL A 375 -13.31 12.93 -9.61
C VAL A 375 -14.58 13.70 -9.24
N THR A 376 -15.32 13.25 -8.23
CA THR A 376 -16.47 13.98 -7.67
C THR A 376 -16.36 14.20 -6.16
N GLU A 377 -17.01 15.26 -5.67
CA GLU A 377 -17.11 15.58 -4.24
C GLU A 377 -15.75 15.66 -3.54
N ALA A 378 -14.79 16.37 -4.15
CA ALA A 378 -13.44 16.47 -3.60
C ALA A 378 -13.20 17.81 -2.89
N ARG A 379 -12.56 17.77 -1.72
CA ARG A 379 -12.18 18.94 -0.94
C ARG A 379 -10.71 18.93 -0.57
N PHE A 380 -10.02 20.01 -0.89
CA PHE A 380 -8.64 20.24 -0.52
C PHE A 380 -8.59 21.46 0.40
N GLY A 381 -8.07 21.29 1.61
CA GLY A 381 -7.84 22.37 2.55
C GLY A 381 -6.76 23.31 2.01
N ARG A 382 -5.51 23.05 2.35
CA ARG A 382 -4.37 23.83 1.85
C ARG A 382 -3.48 22.98 0.94
N LEU A 383 -3.23 23.47 -0.28
CA LEU A 383 -2.25 22.93 -1.22
C LEU A 383 -1.08 23.91 -1.33
N ASP A 384 0.11 23.48 -0.93
CA ASP A 384 1.37 24.18 -1.21
C ASP A 384 2.09 23.42 -2.33
N SER A 385 2.35 24.08 -3.46
CA SER A 385 2.98 23.45 -4.61
C SER A 385 4.12 24.30 -5.17
N GLU A 386 5.28 23.67 -5.40
CA GLU A 386 6.47 24.33 -5.94
C GLU A 386 7.02 23.60 -7.16
N LYS A 387 7.19 24.33 -8.26
CA LYS A 387 7.88 23.92 -9.50
C LYS A 387 7.38 22.60 -10.13
N PRO A 388 6.07 22.42 -10.38
CA PRO A 388 5.62 21.39 -11.28
C PRO A 388 5.99 21.74 -12.74
N VAL A 389 6.24 20.73 -13.58
CA VAL A 389 6.54 20.92 -15.02
C VAL A 389 5.43 21.71 -15.71
N ARG A 390 4.17 21.39 -15.41
CA ARG A 390 3.00 21.97 -16.09
C ARG A 390 2.13 22.79 -15.16
N HIS A 391 1.37 22.13 -14.29
CA HIS A 391 0.30 22.78 -13.53
C HIS A 391 0.40 22.44 -12.04
N HIS A 392 -0.06 23.37 -11.19
CA HIS A 392 -0.32 23.03 -9.79
C HIS A 392 -1.56 22.13 -9.68
N ILE A 393 -2.58 22.43 -10.47
CA ILE A 393 -3.79 21.62 -10.54
C ILE A 393 -4.08 21.34 -12.01
N TRP A 394 -4.18 20.07 -12.36
CA TRP A 394 -4.67 19.64 -13.66
C TRP A 394 -5.95 18.83 -13.48
N ILE A 395 -7.02 19.29 -14.14
CA ILE A 395 -8.29 18.59 -14.20
C ILE A 395 -8.45 18.08 -15.62
N ASN A 396 -8.63 16.77 -15.72
CA ASN A 396 -8.85 16.10 -16.98
C ASN A 396 -10.07 15.18 -16.84
N THR A 397 -10.77 14.88 -17.92
CA THR A 397 -11.80 13.84 -17.91
C THR A 397 -11.36 12.58 -18.66
N THR A 398 -10.22 12.60 -19.33
CA THR A 398 -9.65 11.43 -20.02
C THR A 398 -8.59 10.77 -19.14
N PRO A 399 -8.86 9.59 -18.55
CA PRO A 399 -7.88 8.87 -17.75
C PRO A 399 -6.63 8.54 -18.58
N GLN A 400 -5.47 8.46 -17.93
CA GLN A 400 -4.19 8.24 -18.64
C GLN A 400 -4.03 6.85 -19.30
N ALA A 401 -4.98 5.94 -19.05
CA ALA A 401 -5.06 4.64 -19.69
C ALA A 401 -6.53 4.20 -19.65
N ASN A 402 -7.13 3.82 -20.79
CA ASN A 402 -8.33 2.99 -21.06
C ASN A 402 -9.46 2.75 -20.02
N TYR A 403 -9.60 3.54 -18.96
CA TYR A 403 -10.66 3.37 -17.95
C TYR A 403 -11.91 4.17 -18.31
N ALA A 404 -13.03 3.79 -17.70
CA ALA A 404 -14.32 4.44 -17.87
C ALA A 404 -14.22 5.96 -17.68
N ARG A 405 -14.45 6.67 -18.79
CA ARG A 405 -14.77 8.09 -18.88
C ARG A 405 -15.79 8.48 -17.80
N GLY A 406 -15.54 9.56 -17.05
CA GLY A 406 -16.40 10.04 -15.98
C GLY A 406 -16.34 11.55 -15.76
N GLN A 407 -17.28 12.06 -14.96
CA GLN A 407 -17.42 13.50 -14.72
C GLN A 407 -16.36 14.02 -13.73
N ALA A 408 -16.00 15.29 -13.85
CA ALA A 408 -15.20 16.02 -12.87
C ALA A 408 -16.05 17.13 -12.23
N LYS A 409 -16.55 16.92 -11.01
CA LYS A 409 -17.55 17.81 -10.41
C LYS A 409 -17.45 18.03 -8.91
N ASN A 410 -17.92 19.19 -8.46
CA ASN A 410 -18.00 19.53 -7.03
C ASN A 410 -16.63 19.39 -6.35
N ILE A 411 -15.64 20.11 -6.89
CA ILE A 411 -14.25 20.07 -6.42
C ILE A 411 -13.90 21.44 -5.83
N ILE A 412 -13.49 21.45 -4.57
CA ILE A 412 -13.18 22.69 -3.84
C ILE A 412 -11.75 22.66 -3.33
N PHE A 413 -10.99 23.70 -3.62
CA PHE A 413 -9.73 24.02 -2.96
C PHE A 413 -9.95 25.27 -2.07
N GLU A 414 -9.69 25.16 -0.77
CA GLU A 414 -9.83 26.29 0.15
C GLU A 414 -8.68 27.27 -0.03
N THR A 415 -7.43 26.78 -0.13
CA THR A 415 -6.25 27.60 -0.40
C THR A 415 -5.23 26.85 -1.25
N VAL A 416 -4.71 27.52 -2.27
CA VAL A 416 -3.62 27.02 -3.11
C VAL A 416 -2.51 28.07 -3.10
N ASN A 417 -1.32 27.68 -2.67
CA ASN A 417 -0.10 28.47 -2.77
C ASN A 417 0.80 27.80 -3.82
N GLY A 418 0.80 28.33 -5.03
CA GLY A 418 1.53 27.75 -6.16
C GLY A 418 2.70 28.65 -6.57
N ARG A 419 3.88 28.07 -6.75
CA ARG A 419 5.06 28.79 -7.26
C ARG A 419 5.71 28.06 -8.41
N GLY A 420 6.00 28.76 -9.50
CA GLY A 420 6.91 28.29 -10.55
C GLY A 420 6.37 27.16 -11.44
N ALA A 421 5.06 27.08 -11.68
CA ALA A 421 4.52 26.20 -12.71
C ALA A 421 5.08 26.54 -14.11
N GLY A 422 5.43 25.53 -14.93
CA GLY A 422 5.90 25.75 -16.31
C GLY A 422 4.78 26.01 -17.34
N GLY A 423 3.54 25.66 -16.99
CA GLY A 423 2.30 25.91 -17.73
C GLY A 423 1.40 26.92 -17.02
N ALA A 424 0.08 26.82 -17.22
CA ALA A 424 -0.88 27.56 -16.42
C ALA A 424 -0.90 27.03 -14.97
N ASN A 425 -1.27 27.87 -14.00
CA ASN A 425 -1.38 27.41 -12.61
C ASN A 425 -2.45 26.33 -12.45
N VAL A 426 -3.58 26.50 -13.16
CA VAL A 426 -4.67 25.54 -13.26
C VAL A 426 -4.95 25.24 -14.74
N GLY A 427 -4.87 23.97 -15.11
CA GLY A 427 -5.24 23.49 -16.45
C GLY A 427 -6.52 22.66 -16.41
N VAL A 428 -7.39 22.84 -17.39
CA VAL A 428 -8.63 22.06 -17.55
C VAL A 428 -8.75 21.54 -18.98
N ASP A 429 -8.84 20.22 -19.11
CA ASP A 429 -9.05 19.49 -20.36
C ASP A 429 -10.22 18.50 -20.21
N GLY A 430 -11.01 18.25 -21.25
CA GLY A 430 -12.08 17.25 -21.19
C GLY A 430 -12.97 17.17 -22.41
N ALA A 431 -12.40 16.88 -23.58
CA ALA A 431 -13.05 17.02 -24.88
C ALA A 431 -14.45 16.38 -25.04
N ASP A 432 -14.84 15.42 -24.19
CA ASP A 432 -16.11 14.69 -24.35
C ASP A 432 -16.95 14.56 -23.05
N GLN A 433 -16.65 15.27 -21.96
CA GLN A 433 -17.29 15.00 -20.66
C GLN A 433 -17.62 16.22 -19.79
N GLU A 434 -18.56 16.00 -18.87
CA GLU A 434 -19.07 17.02 -17.97
C GLU A 434 -18.05 17.45 -16.90
N ILE A 435 -17.74 18.74 -16.91
CA ILE A 435 -16.92 19.42 -15.89
C ILE A 435 -17.77 20.53 -15.27
N GLY A 436 -17.76 20.67 -13.94
CA GLY A 436 -18.45 21.80 -13.32
C GLY A 436 -18.38 21.86 -11.79
N ASN A 437 -18.74 23.01 -11.22
CA ASN A 437 -18.65 23.29 -9.78
C ASN A 437 -17.23 23.09 -9.24
N ILE A 438 -16.26 23.63 -9.97
CA ILE A 438 -14.85 23.64 -9.56
C ILE A 438 -14.56 24.99 -8.93
N LYS A 439 -14.08 25.01 -7.69
CA LYS A 439 -13.86 26.27 -6.96
C LYS A 439 -12.50 26.30 -6.26
N ILE A 440 -11.74 27.37 -6.48
CA ILE A 440 -10.57 27.74 -5.69
C ILE A 440 -10.90 29.03 -4.94
N ARG A 441 -11.07 28.95 -3.62
CA ARG A 441 -11.47 30.11 -2.79
C ARG A 441 -10.33 31.11 -2.58
N ARG A 442 -9.09 30.63 -2.54
CA ARG A 442 -7.90 31.48 -2.42
C ARG A 442 -6.75 30.87 -3.24
N GLY A 443 -6.43 31.47 -4.37
CA GLY A 443 -5.25 31.14 -5.17
C GLY A 443 -4.18 32.20 -4.97
N ASN A 444 -3.03 31.81 -4.46
CA ASN A 444 -1.83 32.65 -4.35
C ASN A 444 -0.80 32.07 -5.32
N PHE A 445 -0.85 32.50 -6.58
CA PHE A 445 0.02 31.98 -7.64
C PHE A 445 1.17 32.95 -7.95
N GLU A 446 2.40 32.45 -7.88
CA GLU A 446 3.62 33.17 -8.25
C GLU A 446 4.27 32.48 -9.46
N GLY A 447 4.18 33.13 -10.62
CA GLY A 447 4.66 32.57 -11.89
C GLY A 447 3.58 31.81 -12.67
N GLY A 448 4.00 30.92 -13.57
CA GLY A 448 3.12 30.29 -14.56
C GLY A 448 2.82 31.16 -15.77
N LYS A 449 2.30 30.54 -16.83
CA LYS A 449 1.91 31.21 -18.09
C LYS A 449 0.50 31.84 -18.04
N GLY A 450 -0.17 31.72 -16.90
CA GLY A 450 -1.52 32.22 -16.66
C GLY A 450 -2.12 31.56 -15.42
N VAL A 451 -3.25 32.06 -14.93
CA VAL A 451 -3.91 31.49 -13.74
C VAL A 451 -4.73 30.27 -14.13
N LEU A 452 -5.56 30.39 -15.17
CA LEU A 452 -6.47 29.35 -15.60
C LEU A 452 -6.47 29.22 -17.13
N ASP A 453 -6.23 28.01 -17.61
CA ASP A 453 -6.29 27.64 -19.03
C ASP A 453 -7.29 26.49 -19.22
N VAL A 454 -8.40 26.76 -19.90
CA VAL A 454 -9.45 25.80 -20.22
C VAL A 454 -9.42 25.47 -21.71
N ARG A 455 -8.88 24.31 -22.07
CA ARG A 455 -8.64 23.96 -23.48
C ARG A 455 -9.78 23.14 -24.10
N SER A 456 -10.55 22.45 -23.29
CA SER A 456 -11.70 21.65 -23.73
C SER A 456 -12.56 21.24 -22.53
N GLY A 457 -13.79 20.78 -22.77
CA GLY A 457 -14.73 20.44 -21.70
C GLY A 457 -16.18 20.70 -22.07
N GLN A 458 -17.09 19.78 -21.72
CA GLN A 458 -18.52 20.10 -21.64
C GLN A 458 -18.76 20.76 -20.27
N LEU A 459 -18.62 22.09 -20.20
CA LEU A 459 -18.87 22.82 -18.96
C LEU A 459 -20.37 22.80 -18.64
N VAL A 460 -20.75 22.16 -17.54
CA VAL A 460 -22.15 22.09 -17.09
C VAL A 460 -22.43 22.95 -15.86
N ALA A 461 -21.38 23.46 -15.22
CA ALA A 461 -21.46 24.41 -14.12
C ALA A 461 -20.14 25.20 -13.97
N PRO A 462 -20.09 26.25 -13.14
CA PRO A 462 -18.94 27.16 -13.12
C PRO A 462 -17.61 26.53 -12.69
N ILE A 463 -16.52 27.07 -13.25
CA ILE A 463 -15.14 26.96 -12.79
C ILE A 463 -14.72 28.35 -12.30
N GLN A 464 -14.41 28.48 -11.01
CA GLN A 464 -14.20 29.77 -10.37
C GLN A 464 -12.95 29.80 -9.48
N ILE A 465 -12.16 30.86 -9.61
CA ILE A 465 -11.04 31.20 -8.73
C ILE A 465 -11.31 32.58 -8.12
N ASP A 466 -11.58 32.68 -6.82
CA ASP A 466 -12.17 33.90 -6.22
C ASP A 466 -11.17 35.06 -6.05
N ASN A 467 -9.91 34.77 -5.66
CA ASN A 467 -8.95 35.78 -5.18
C ASN A 467 -7.64 35.78 -5.99
N ASP A 468 -7.71 35.93 -7.32
CA ASP A 468 -6.51 36.07 -8.14
C ASP A 468 -6.69 37.16 -9.22
N ALA A 469 -5.61 37.90 -9.51
CA ALA A 469 -5.57 39.00 -10.47
C ALA A 469 -4.98 38.60 -11.85
N GLY A 470 -4.72 37.31 -12.10
CA GLY A 470 -4.06 36.87 -13.32
C GLY A 470 -4.93 36.75 -14.58
N SER A 471 -4.36 36.14 -15.61
CA SER A 471 -5.00 35.89 -16.90
C SER A 471 -5.81 34.60 -16.90
N VAL A 472 -6.90 34.62 -17.66
CA VAL A 472 -7.75 33.45 -17.94
C VAL A 472 -7.80 33.24 -19.45
N GLN A 473 -7.67 31.99 -19.89
CA GLN A 473 -7.71 31.60 -21.30
C GLN A 473 -8.70 30.47 -21.51
N CYS A 474 -9.50 30.57 -22.58
CA CYS A 474 -10.45 29.53 -22.99
C CYS A 474 -10.31 29.26 -24.48
N ALA A 475 -10.26 27.98 -24.86
CA ALA A 475 -10.27 27.56 -26.25
C ALA A 475 -11.61 27.89 -26.96
N PRO A 476 -11.61 27.97 -28.31
CA PRO A 476 -12.85 28.05 -29.08
C PRO A 476 -13.80 26.89 -28.75
N GLY A 477 -15.06 27.20 -28.45
CA GLY A 477 -16.09 26.19 -28.10
C GLY A 477 -16.35 26.01 -26.60
N VAL A 478 -15.53 26.57 -25.72
CA VAL A 478 -15.79 26.59 -24.27
C VAL A 478 -16.82 27.69 -23.93
N ASP A 479 -17.83 27.39 -23.11
CA ASP A 479 -18.76 28.43 -22.61
C ASP A 479 -18.06 29.32 -21.57
N ARG A 480 -17.56 30.44 -22.07
CA ARG A 480 -16.79 31.44 -21.33
C ARG A 480 -17.52 32.02 -20.12
N ARG A 481 -18.86 32.03 -20.12
CA ARG A 481 -19.67 32.57 -19.01
C ARG A 481 -19.52 31.76 -17.72
N LEU A 482 -19.14 30.49 -17.86
CA LEU A 482 -18.93 29.54 -16.78
C LEU A 482 -17.49 29.56 -16.23
N VAL A 483 -16.57 30.34 -16.81
CA VAL A 483 -15.16 30.37 -16.41
C VAL A 483 -14.81 31.74 -15.85
N ARG A 484 -14.36 31.80 -14.59
CA ARG A 484 -14.08 33.07 -13.90
C ARG A 484 -12.82 33.02 -13.03
N VAL A 485 -12.04 34.09 -13.10
CA VAL A 485 -10.91 34.39 -12.21
C VAL A 485 -11.11 35.79 -11.63
N GLY A 486 -11.47 35.87 -10.35
CA GLY A 486 -11.93 37.09 -9.70
C GLY A 486 -13.12 37.68 -10.48
N VAL A 487 -12.95 38.91 -10.95
CA VAL A 487 -13.94 39.62 -11.79
C VAL A 487 -13.79 39.37 -13.28
N LYS A 488 -12.72 38.67 -13.71
CA LYS A 488 -12.43 38.41 -15.12
C LYS A 488 -13.11 37.12 -15.57
N SER A 489 -13.69 37.14 -16.77
CA SER A 489 -14.10 35.94 -17.49
C SER A 489 -13.23 35.76 -18.72
N CYS A 490 -13.29 34.56 -19.30
CA CYS A 490 -13.02 34.43 -20.73
C CYS A 490 -14.09 35.18 -21.55
#